data_AF-A0A455UBQ6-F1
#
_entry.id   AF-A0A455UBQ6-F1
#
_cell.length_a   1.000
_cell.length_b   1.000
_cell.length_c   1.000
_cell.angle_alpha   90.00
_cell.angle_beta   90.00
_cell.angle_gamma   90.00
#
_symmetry.space_group_name_H-M   'P 1'
#
loop_
_entity.id
_entity.type
_entity.pdbx_description
1 polymer ?
#
loop_
_entity_poly.entity_id
_entity_poly.type
_entity_poly.pdbx_seq_one_letter_code
_entity_poly.pdbx_strand_id
1 'polypeptide(L)'
;MAIGKGLGLLAWRFAKRRRHITDTNIALCFPEKNAEQQRQLVKDSFIANGIGLVETATGWCRDGESLRHRVAYIGEEHMARAQARGKGVIIVGVHFSSLDLGGALHALFSLPMRSIARTIILCLSAL
;
A
#
# COMPACT_ATOMS: atom_id res chain seq x y z
N MET A 1 -11.86 5.07 -9.38
CA MET A 1 -11.98 4.31 -8.11
C MET A 1 -13.07 3.23 -8.12
N ALA A 2 -14.23 3.43 -8.75
CA ALA A 2 -15.31 2.41 -8.76
C ALA A 2 -14.89 1.03 -9.30
N ILE A 3 -14.04 0.99 -10.34
CA ILE A 3 -13.49 -0.24 -10.91
C ILE A 3 -12.67 -1.02 -9.86
N GLY A 4 -11.73 -0.35 -9.19
CA GLY A 4 -10.90 -0.97 -8.15
C GLY A 4 -11.73 -1.50 -6.97
N LYS A 5 -12.75 -0.75 -6.54
CA LYS A 5 -13.72 -1.22 -5.53
C LYS A 5 -14.46 -2.47 -6.00
N GLY A 6 -14.90 -2.50 -7.26
CA GLY A 6 -15.53 -3.68 -7.86
C GLY A 6 -14.62 -4.90 -7.86
N LEU A 7 -13.37 -4.75 -8.29
CA LEU A 7 -12.36 -5.81 -8.26
C LEU A 7 -12.13 -6.33 -6.84
N GLY A 8 -12.00 -5.43 -5.87
CA GLY A 8 -11.86 -5.79 -4.46
C GLY A 8 -13.05 -6.59 -3.91
N LEU A 9 -14.28 -6.16 -4.22
CA LEU A 9 -15.50 -6.87 -3.83
C LEU A 9 -15.61 -8.25 -4.50
N LEU A 10 -15.24 -8.37 -5.78
CA LEU A 10 -15.20 -9.65 -6.48
C LEU A 10 -14.16 -10.58 -5.84
N ALA A 11 -12.96 -10.08 -5.58
CA ALA A 11 -11.92 -10.83 -4.88
C ALA A 11 -12.37 -11.28 -3.49
N TRP A 12 -13.02 -10.40 -2.71
CA TRP A 12 -13.57 -10.74 -1.41
C TRP A 12 -14.63 -11.87 -1.50
N ARG A 13 -15.44 -11.87 -2.56
CA ARG A 13 -16.48 -12.88 -2.76
C ARG A 13 -15.92 -14.24 -3.20
N PHE A 14 -14.94 -14.24 -4.09
CA PHE A 14 -14.47 -15.46 -4.77
C PHE A 14 -13.15 -16.02 -4.24
N ALA A 15 -12.25 -15.20 -3.71
CA ALA A 15 -10.93 -15.63 -3.21
C ALA A 15 -11.02 -16.18 -1.78
N LYS A 16 -11.80 -17.26 -1.57
CA LYS A 16 -12.13 -17.82 -0.26
C LYS A 16 -10.92 -18.07 0.64
N ARG A 17 -9.83 -18.62 0.08
CA ARG A 17 -8.59 -18.88 0.83
C ARG A 17 -7.95 -17.58 1.34
N ARG A 18 -7.88 -16.55 0.49
CA ARG A 18 -7.32 -15.25 0.87
C ARG A 18 -8.21 -14.54 1.88
N ARG A 19 -9.54 -14.66 1.72
CA ARG A 19 -10.48 -14.09 2.68
C ARG A 19 -10.33 -14.73 4.05
N HIS A 20 -10.30 -16.06 4.12
CA HIS A 20 -10.12 -16.78 5.38
C HIS A 20 -8.83 -16.38 6.12
N ILE A 21 -7.73 -16.26 5.38
CA ILE A 21 -6.47 -15.77 5.95
C ILE A 21 -6.65 -14.35 6.52
N THR A 22 -7.25 -13.44 5.75
CA THR A 22 -7.49 -12.05 6.20
C THR A 22 -8.43 -12.00 7.40
N ASP A 23 -9.45 -12.86 7.45
CA ASP A 23 -10.36 -13.01 8.58
C ASP A 23 -9.58 -13.38 9.86
N THR A 24 -8.71 -14.41 9.78
CA THR A 24 -7.88 -14.87 10.90
C THR A 24 -6.95 -13.76 11.39
N ASN A 25 -6.28 -13.10 10.46
CA ASN A 25 -5.35 -12.02 10.76
C ASN A 25 -6.01 -10.85 11.49
N ILE A 26 -7.14 -10.39 10.97
CA ILE A 26 -7.88 -9.28 11.59
C ILE A 26 -8.42 -9.67 12.96
N ALA A 27 -8.83 -10.92 13.15
CA ALA A 27 -9.23 -11.41 14.48
C ALA A 27 -8.05 -11.45 15.47
N LEU A 28 -6.85 -11.81 15.02
CA LEU A 28 -5.64 -11.85 15.85
C LEU A 28 -5.10 -10.45 16.16
N CYS A 29 -5.09 -9.54 15.18
CA CYS A 29 -4.57 -8.18 15.33
C CYS A 29 -5.54 -7.23 16.06
N PHE A 30 -6.85 -7.49 15.95
CA PHE A 30 -7.89 -6.63 16.52
C PHE A 30 -8.93 -7.42 17.35
N PRO A 31 -8.49 -8.16 18.39
CA PRO A 31 -9.38 -8.98 19.22
C PRO A 31 -10.40 -8.13 20.01
N GLU A 32 -10.15 -6.84 20.18
CA GLU A 32 -11.04 -5.89 20.86
C GLU A 32 -12.27 -5.49 20.03
N LYS A 33 -12.27 -5.77 18.72
CA LYS A 33 -13.37 -5.42 17.81
C LYS A 33 -14.41 -6.53 17.78
N ASN A 34 -15.69 -6.14 17.65
CA ASN A 34 -16.75 -7.12 17.48
C ASN A 34 -16.71 -7.77 16.08
N ALA A 35 -17.45 -8.88 15.92
CA ALA A 35 -17.42 -9.67 14.69
C ALA A 35 -17.86 -8.89 13.43
N GLU A 36 -18.74 -7.90 13.58
CA GLU A 36 -19.20 -7.09 12.44
C GLU A 36 -18.13 -6.09 12.02
N GLN A 37 -17.48 -5.43 12.99
CA GLN A 37 -16.35 -4.55 12.75
C GLN A 37 -15.18 -5.29 12.09
N GLN A 38 -14.86 -6.50 12.56
CA GLN A 38 -13.83 -7.34 11.95
C GLN A 38 -14.19 -7.71 10.51
N ARG A 39 -15.42 -8.17 10.25
CA ARG A 39 -15.89 -8.47 8.88
C ARG A 39 -15.81 -7.26 7.95
N GLN A 40 -16.17 -6.08 8.45
CA GLN A 40 -16.11 -4.85 7.69
C GLN A 40 -14.66 -4.48 7.36
N LEU A 41 -13.75 -4.59 8.32
CA LEU A 41 -12.32 -4.39 8.09
C LEU A 41 -11.76 -5.35 7.03
N VAL A 42 -12.12 -6.63 7.08
CA VAL A 42 -11.72 -7.60 6.05
C VAL A 42 -12.19 -7.11 4.68
N LYS A 43 -13.47 -6.76 4.55
CA LYS A 43 -14.03 -6.29 3.29
C LYS A 43 -13.34 -5.01 2.79
N ASP A 44 -13.05 -4.08 3.69
CA ASP A 44 -12.35 -2.83 3.36
C ASP A 44 -10.90 -3.08 2.94
N SER A 45 -10.20 -4.04 3.54
CA SER A 45 -8.87 -4.47 3.08
C SER A 45 -8.89 -5.01 1.64
N PHE A 46 -9.90 -5.80 1.29
CA PHE A 46 -10.06 -6.28 -0.09
C PHE A 46 -10.39 -5.15 -1.07
N ILE A 47 -11.25 -4.21 -0.68
CA ILE A 47 -11.55 -3.02 -1.48
C ILE A 47 -10.28 -2.17 -1.69
N ALA A 48 -9.52 -1.92 -0.63
CA ALA A 48 -8.27 -1.18 -0.69
C ALA A 48 -7.25 -1.86 -1.60
N ASN A 49 -7.12 -3.20 -1.53
CA ASN A 49 -6.25 -3.96 -2.44
C ASN A 49 -6.70 -3.84 -3.91
N GLY A 50 -8.01 -3.90 -4.18
CA GLY A 50 -8.54 -3.72 -5.54
C GLY A 50 -8.32 -2.31 -6.08
N ILE A 51 -8.42 -1.28 -5.24
CA ILE A 51 -8.09 0.11 -5.59
C ILE A 51 -6.59 0.23 -5.85
N GLY A 52 -5.76 -0.31 -4.95
CA GLY A 52 -4.30 -0.32 -5.04
C GLY A 52 -3.80 -0.93 -6.36
N LEU A 53 -4.43 -2.02 -6.82
CA LEU A 53 -4.09 -2.62 -8.12
C LEU A 53 -4.29 -1.64 -9.30
N VAL A 54 -5.39 -0.88 -9.28
CA VAL A 54 -5.68 0.13 -10.31
C VAL A 54 -4.75 1.33 -10.19
N GLU A 55 -4.41 1.71 -8.96
CA GLU A 55 -3.45 2.77 -8.66
C GLU A 55 -2.05 2.42 -9.15
N THR A 56 -1.54 1.22 -8.87
CA THR A 56 -0.26 0.71 -9.36
C THR A 56 -0.24 0.68 -10.88
N ALA A 57 -1.28 0.14 -11.52
CA ALA A 57 -1.38 0.15 -12.99
C ALA A 57 -1.37 1.58 -13.56
N THR A 58 -2.01 2.54 -12.86
CA THR A 58 -1.99 3.95 -13.25
C THR A 58 -0.61 4.57 -13.09
N GLY A 59 0.11 4.25 -12.01
CA GLY A 59 1.46 4.73 -11.75
C GLY A 59 2.51 4.17 -12.72
N TRP A 60 2.31 2.97 -13.27
CA TRP A 60 3.19 2.38 -14.29
C TRP A 60 2.90 2.91 -15.70
N CYS A 61 1.63 3.15 -16.03
CA CYS A 61 1.22 3.53 -17.38
C CYS A 61 1.12 5.04 -17.61
N ARG A 62 1.29 5.88 -16.58
CA ARG A 62 1.24 7.34 -16.68
C ARG A 62 2.50 7.98 -16.12
N ASP A 63 2.80 9.17 -16.63
CA ASP A 63 3.82 10.03 -16.06
C ASP A 63 3.43 10.45 -14.62
N GLY A 64 4.34 10.23 -13.67
CA GLY A 64 4.15 10.52 -12.26
C GLY A 64 3.86 12.00 -11.98
N GLU A 65 4.42 12.91 -12.78
CA GLU A 65 4.16 14.35 -12.64
C GLU A 65 2.68 14.71 -12.79
N SER A 66 1.94 13.97 -13.61
CA SER A 66 0.50 14.17 -13.76
C SER A 66 -0.30 13.92 -12.47
N LEU A 67 0.29 13.24 -11.49
CA LEU A 67 -0.30 12.93 -10.20
C LEU A 67 0.19 13.85 -9.07
N ARG A 68 1.21 14.71 -9.30
CA ARG A 68 1.79 15.58 -8.26
C ARG A 68 0.74 16.40 -7.49
N HIS A 69 -0.24 16.95 -8.20
CA HIS A 69 -1.32 17.75 -7.60
C HIS A 69 -2.29 16.96 -6.69
N ARG A 70 -2.21 15.62 -6.69
CA ARG A 70 -3.06 14.72 -5.90
C ARG A 70 -2.34 14.12 -4.69
N VAL A 71 -1.09 14.52 -4.46
CA VAL A 71 -0.19 13.90 -3.49
C VAL A 71 0.28 14.97 -2.52
N ALA A 72 0.18 14.67 -1.23
CA ALA A 72 0.83 15.45 -0.19
C ALA A 72 1.98 14.63 0.38
N TYR A 73 3.17 15.22 0.46
CA TYR A 73 4.33 14.60 1.08
C TYR A 73 4.48 15.15 2.51
N ILE A 74 4.39 14.27 3.50
CA ILE A 74 4.46 14.63 4.92
C ILE A 74 5.79 14.16 5.47
N GLY A 75 6.52 15.02 6.18
CA GLY A 75 7.81 14.67 6.78
C GLY A 75 9.03 14.90 5.87
N GLU A 76 8.91 15.77 4.86
CA GLU A 76 10.00 16.12 3.94
C GLU A 76 11.26 16.62 4.66
N GLU A 77 11.07 17.30 5.78
CA GLU A 77 12.14 17.84 6.61
C GLU A 77 13.05 16.75 7.20
N HIS A 78 12.58 15.50 7.32
CA HIS A 78 13.42 14.38 7.75
C HIS A 78 14.48 14.05 6.70
N MET A 79 14.10 14.07 5.42
CA MET A 79 15.01 13.83 4.30
C MET A 79 16.02 14.97 4.17
N ALA A 80 15.54 16.22 4.18
CA ALA A 80 16.41 17.40 4.08
C ALA A 80 17.46 17.43 5.21
N ARG A 81 17.06 17.13 6.45
CA ARG A 81 17.99 17.06 7.60
C ARG A 81 19.01 15.94 7.48
N ALA A 82 18.62 14.78 6.95
CA ALA A 82 19.55 13.66 6.78
C ALA A 82 20.59 13.95 5.68
N GLN A 83 20.15 14.59 4.59
CA GLN A 83 21.02 15.06 3.50
C GLN A 83 22.01 16.11 3.99
N ALA A 84 21.55 17.11 4.76
CA ALA A 84 22.42 18.15 5.33
C ALA A 84 23.54 17.58 6.23
N ARG A 85 23.35 16.38 6.78
CA ARG A 85 24.34 15.68 7.61
C ARG A 85 25.32 14.82 6.79
N GLY A 86 25.19 14.80 5.45
CA GLY A 86 26.03 14.00 4.57
C GLY A 86 25.88 12.49 4.76
N LYS A 87 24.77 12.02 5.36
CA LYS A 87 24.53 10.60 5.64
C LYS A 87 23.57 10.01 4.61
N GLY A 88 23.81 8.76 4.22
CA GLY A 88 22.82 7.98 3.47
C GLY A 88 21.56 7.74 4.31
N VAL A 89 20.41 7.61 3.65
CA VAL A 89 19.12 7.36 4.29
C VAL A 89 18.61 5.98 3.88
N ILE A 90 18.15 5.21 4.88
CA ILE A 90 17.38 3.99 4.64
C ILE A 90 15.92 4.32 4.89
N ILE A 91 15.09 4.19 3.85
CA ILE A 91 13.65 4.32 3.94
C ILE A 91 13.06 2.93 4.12
N VAL A 92 12.35 2.71 5.23
CA VAL A 92 11.67 1.46 5.52
C VAL A 92 10.18 1.63 5.25
N GLY A 93 9.67 0.95 4.24
CA GLY A 93 8.25 0.92 3.90
C GLY A 93 7.57 -0.36 4.39
N VAL A 94 6.29 -0.27 4.70
CA VAL A 94 5.41 -1.43 4.95
C VAL A 94 4.63 -1.71 3.67
N HIS A 95 4.40 -2.99 3.35
CA HIS A 95 3.61 -3.41 2.17
C HIS A 95 2.13 -3.08 2.32
N PHE A 96 1.79 -1.81 2.07
CA PHE A 96 0.41 -1.37 1.92
C PHE A 96 -0.04 -1.46 0.46
N SER A 97 -1.36 -1.50 0.24
CA SER A 97 -1.97 -1.64 -1.09
C SER A 97 -1.53 -0.57 -2.09
N SER A 98 -1.16 0.61 -1.62
CA SER A 98 -0.67 1.73 -2.44
C SER A 98 0.86 1.91 -2.37
N LEU A 99 1.61 0.95 -1.83
CA LEU A 99 3.07 1.08 -1.63
C LEU A 99 3.81 1.29 -2.96
N ASP A 100 3.43 0.58 -4.02
CA ASP A 100 4.08 0.71 -5.33
C ASP A 100 3.87 2.10 -5.94
N LEU A 101 2.66 2.65 -5.79
CA LEU A 101 2.36 4.03 -6.21
C LEU A 101 3.13 5.03 -5.34
N GLY A 102 3.19 4.82 -4.02
CA GLY A 102 3.96 5.66 -3.10
C GLY A 102 5.47 5.67 -3.43
N GLY A 103 6.04 4.52 -3.78
CA GLY A 103 7.43 4.40 -4.23
C GLY A 103 7.68 5.11 -5.56
N ALA A 104 6.78 4.98 -6.53
CA ALA A 104 6.87 5.68 -7.82
C ALA A 104 6.78 7.21 -7.66
N LEU A 105 5.86 7.68 -6.82
CA LEU A 105 5.65 9.11 -6.58
C LEU A 105 6.73 9.74 -5.69
N HIS A 106 7.41 8.96 -4.83
CA HIS A 106 8.51 9.47 -4.02
C HIS A 106 9.63 10.06 -4.89
N ALA A 107 9.85 9.52 -6.09
CA ALA A 107 10.81 10.06 -7.05
C ALA A 107 10.50 11.51 -7.51
N LEU A 108 9.27 12.00 -7.32
CA LEU A 108 8.90 13.38 -7.62
C LEU A 108 9.38 14.39 -6.56
N PHE A 109 9.66 13.91 -5.35
CA PHE A 109 9.98 14.73 -4.17
C PHE A 109 11.40 14.46 -3.64
N SER A 110 12.15 13.55 -4.26
CA SER A 110 13.47 13.13 -3.79
C SER A 110 14.37 12.68 -4.93
N LEU A 111 15.69 12.68 -4.69
CA LEU A 111 16.71 12.24 -5.65
C LEU A 111 16.46 10.78 -6.13
N PRO A 112 17.00 10.39 -7.31
CA PRO A 112 16.82 9.04 -7.85
C PRO A 112 17.22 7.97 -6.84
N MET A 113 16.24 7.18 -6.40
CA MET A 113 16.45 6.06 -5.49
C MET A 113 16.96 4.84 -6.25
N ARG A 114 17.90 4.12 -5.64
CA ARG A 114 18.23 2.75 -6.03
C ARG A 114 17.41 1.78 -5.19
N SER A 115 16.36 1.23 -5.79
CA SER A 115 15.49 0.25 -5.13
C SER A 115 16.14 -1.14 -5.20
N ILE A 116 16.29 -1.80 -4.05
CA ILE A 116 16.63 -3.22 -3.99
C ILE A 116 15.32 -3.97 -3.69
N ALA A 117 14.70 -4.48 -4.74
CA ALA A 117 13.57 -5.40 -4.61
C ALA A 117 14.11 -6.82 -4.67
N ARG A 118 14.10 -7.53 -3.55
CA ARG A 118 14.17 -8.99 -3.57
C ARG A 118 12.73 -9.48 -3.67
N THR A 119 12.46 -10.48 -4.52
CA THR A 119 11.20 -11.23 -4.47
C THR A 119 11.17 -11.97 -3.14
N ILE A 120 10.87 -11.25 -2.08
CA ILE A 120 10.45 -11.87 -0.85
C ILE A 120 9.00 -12.22 -1.13
N ILE A 121 8.72 -13.52 -1.19
CA ILE A 121 7.38 -14.06 -1.00
C ILE A 121 7.00 -13.69 0.45
N LEU A 122 6.68 -12.41 0.67
CA LEU A 122 6.41 -11.89 2.00
C LEU A 122 4.94 -12.14 2.26
N CYS A 123 4.76 -13.21 3.03
CA CYS A 123 3.55 -13.69 3.66
C CYS A 123 2.97 -12.60 4.59
N LEU A 124 2.47 -11.49 4.03
CA LEU A 124 1.78 -10.41 4.75
C LEU A 124 0.53 -9.94 3.99
N SER A 125 -0.02 -10.84 3.18
CA SER A 125 -1.48 -10.98 3.05
C SER A 125 -1.99 -12.11 3.97
N ALA A 126 -1.19 -12.46 5.00
CA ALA A 126 -1.30 -13.67 5.81
C ALA A 126 -0.65 -13.59 7.22
N LEU A 127 -0.61 -12.40 7.82
CA LEU A 127 -0.60 -12.20 9.28
C LEU A 127 -1.64 -11.18 9.68
#